data_AF-A0A7Y1YEM5-F1
#
_entry.id   AF-A0A7Y1YEM5-F1
#
_cell.length_a   1.000
_cell.length_b   1.000
_cell.length_c   1.000
_cell.angle_alpha   90.00
_cell.angle_beta   90.00
_cell.angle_gamma   90.00
#
_symmetry.space_group_name_H-M   'P 1'
#
loop_
_entity.id
_entity.type
_entity.pdbx_description
1 polymer ?
#
loop_
_entity_poly.entity_id
_entity_poly.type
_entity_poly.pdbx_seq_one_letter_code
_entity_poly.pdbx_strand_id
1 'polypeptide(L)'
;MRRYKVLILTDHSTHTENNSLYGIASTLYKDARCQMAFVASRGAEQNVNFFRTTTNADLHGQKITEDLAFEPTGEFFTKNLRTYSPGYFDLILLRLPRPVSDVFLLNLKTTFTGLPIINDPRGIITCSDKSFLLNFPSLCPPMRLCKSIQEINEFSSKYETVLKPLRDYGGRGILRITGEIINDGKSNYPQVEYLKSIKENIENEGYLAMKYMKQVNKGDKRLIVVGREIIAASLRLPPEGSWLCNVALGGTATVASPSVEEYQMVEKLHPILMENGILIYGLDTLENDHGLRTLSEINALSIGGIIQAQEQTQRPILQMITDKIFEYADAQS
;
A
#
# COMPACT_ATOMS: atom_id res chain seq x y z
N MET A 1 22.35 -15.13 17.73
CA MET A 1 21.40 -14.54 16.77
C MET A 1 19.99 -14.90 17.22
N ARG A 2 19.12 -13.91 17.46
CA ARG A 2 17.73 -14.15 17.85
C ARG A 2 17.01 -14.91 16.73
N ARG A 3 16.11 -15.81 17.09
CA ARG A 3 15.28 -16.54 16.12
C ARG A 3 13.82 -16.23 16.39
N TYR A 4 13.07 -15.96 15.33
CA TYR A 4 11.69 -15.46 15.41
C TYR A 4 10.68 -16.51 14.94
N LYS A 5 9.58 -16.64 15.67
CA LYS A 5 8.33 -17.22 15.18
C LYS A 5 7.52 -16.12 14.50
N VAL A 6 7.49 -16.14 13.17
CA VAL A 6 6.88 -15.08 12.35
C VAL A 6 5.46 -15.47 11.96
N LEU A 7 4.50 -14.58 12.17
CA LEU A 7 3.14 -14.71 11.63
C LEU A 7 2.96 -13.75 10.46
N ILE A 8 2.46 -14.24 9.32
CA ILE A 8 2.00 -13.40 8.22
C ILE A 8 0.47 -13.36 8.22
N LEU A 9 -0.10 -12.17 8.28
CA LEU A 9 -1.54 -11.93 8.11
C LEU A 9 -1.83 -11.51 6.68
N THR A 10 -2.69 -12.24 5.98
CA THR A 10 -2.98 -12.01 4.55
C THR A 10 -4.44 -12.24 4.19
N ASP A 11 -4.79 -12.03 2.91
CA ASP A 11 -6.08 -12.44 2.35
C ASP A 11 -5.91 -13.19 1.03
N HIS A 12 -5.89 -14.52 1.11
CA HIS A 12 -5.67 -15.40 -0.03
C HIS A 12 -6.74 -15.27 -1.14
N SER A 13 -7.94 -14.80 -0.81
CA SER A 13 -9.07 -14.72 -1.76
C SER A 13 -8.81 -13.78 -2.96
N THR A 14 -7.79 -12.94 -2.85
CA THR A 14 -7.39 -11.97 -3.89
C THR A 14 -5.97 -12.19 -4.40
N HIS A 15 -5.33 -13.29 -3.99
CA HIS A 15 -3.97 -13.57 -4.42
C HIS A 15 -3.89 -13.89 -5.91
N THR A 16 -2.73 -13.61 -6.47
CA THR A 16 -2.26 -14.10 -7.75
C THR A 16 -0.90 -14.76 -7.52
N GLU A 17 -0.37 -15.43 -8.54
CA GLU A 17 1.01 -15.96 -8.54
C GLU A 17 2.07 -14.92 -8.14
N ASN A 18 1.77 -13.66 -8.43
CA ASN A 18 2.64 -12.52 -8.19
C ASN A 18 2.47 -11.88 -6.80
N ASN A 19 1.65 -12.46 -5.91
CA ASN A 19 1.50 -11.92 -4.57
C ASN A 19 2.81 -12.06 -3.77
N SER A 20 3.25 -10.95 -3.19
CA SER A 20 4.49 -10.87 -2.39
C SER A 20 4.60 -11.91 -1.26
N LEU A 21 3.47 -12.42 -0.75
CA LEU A 21 3.44 -13.42 0.31
C LEU A 21 4.31 -14.63 -0.03
N TYR A 22 4.16 -15.20 -1.23
CA TYR A 22 4.81 -16.47 -1.58
C TYR A 22 6.33 -16.32 -1.59
N GLY A 23 6.84 -15.23 -2.18
CA GLY A 23 8.27 -14.93 -2.16
C GLY A 23 8.82 -14.68 -0.75
N ILE A 24 8.10 -13.90 0.06
CA ILE A 24 8.49 -13.61 1.45
C ILE A 24 8.47 -14.90 2.27
N ALA A 25 7.42 -15.72 2.16
CA ALA A 25 7.27 -16.97 2.88
C ALA A 25 8.40 -17.97 2.54
N SER A 26 8.73 -18.13 1.26
CA SER A 26 9.84 -18.98 0.82
C SER A 26 11.18 -18.52 1.40
N THR A 27 11.41 -17.21 1.44
CA THR A 27 12.67 -16.64 1.98
C THR A 27 12.74 -16.81 3.50
N LEU A 28 11.64 -16.53 4.20
CA LEU A 28 11.54 -16.76 5.65
C LEU A 28 11.77 -18.23 6.01
N TYR A 29 11.23 -19.17 5.25
CA TYR A 29 11.42 -20.60 5.50
C TYR A 29 12.91 -21.02 5.48
N LYS A 30 13.70 -20.38 4.61
CA LYS A 30 15.12 -20.68 4.42
C LYS A 30 16.05 -19.86 5.35
N ASP A 31 15.57 -18.77 5.92
CA ASP A 31 16.38 -17.85 6.72
C ASP A 31 16.64 -18.39 8.13
N ALA A 32 17.91 -18.44 8.54
CA ALA A 32 18.31 -18.98 9.85
C ALA A 32 17.77 -18.17 11.05
N ARG A 33 17.44 -16.88 10.85
CA ARG A 33 16.78 -16.02 11.86
C ARG A 33 15.31 -16.34 12.01
N CYS A 34 14.70 -17.05 11.05
CA CYS A 34 13.36 -17.58 11.23
C CYS A 34 13.44 -18.93 11.96
N GLN A 35 12.78 -19.04 13.11
CA GLN A 35 12.58 -20.33 13.76
C GLN A 35 11.48 -21.11 13.03
N MET A 36 10.34 -20.46 12.84
CA MET A 36 9.18 -20.97 12.14
C MET A 36 8.38 -19.78 11.59
N ALA A 37 7.82 -19.93 10.39
CA ALA A 37 6.89 -18.97 9.83
C ALA A 37 5.49 -19.59 9.72
N PHE A 38 4.46 -18.78 9.92
CA PHE A 38 3.07 -19.16 9.86
C PHE A 38 2.30 -18.16 9.02
N VAL A 39 1.19 -18.59 8.46
CA VAL A 39 0.25 -17.68 7.77
C VAL A 39 -1.15 -17.92 8.27
N ALA A 40 -1.87 -16.82 8.49
CA ALA A 40 -3.30 -16.82 8.77
C ALA A 40 -3.99 -15.89 7.78
N SER A 41 -5.06 -16.38 7.17
CA SER A 41 -5.75 -15.67 6.10
C SER A 41 -7.14 -15.20 6.52
N ARG A 42 -7.48 -13.97 6.13
CA ARG A 42 -8.83 -13.41 6.23
C ARG A 42 -9.87 -14.20 5.44
N GLY A 43 -9.50 -14.72 4.27
CA GLY A 43 -10.38 -15.57 3.45
C GLY A 43 -10.75 -16.93 4.07
N ALA A 44 -10.20 -17.32 5.22
CA ALA A 44 -10.58 -18.57 5.89
C ALA A 44 -11.81 -18.35 6.79
N GLU A 45 -12.82 -19.21 6.69
CA GLU A 45 -14.07 -19.09 7.45
C GLU A 45 -13.84 -19.08 8.97
N GLN A 46 -12.90 -19.89 9.44
CA GLN A 46 -12.53 -19.99 10.86
C GLN A 46 -11.98 -18.67 11.42
N ASN A 47 -11.44 -17.80 10.56
CA ASN A 47 -10.87 -16.52 10.95
C ASN A 47 -11.83 -15.34 10.83
N VAL A 48 -13.08 -15.56 10.39
CA VAL A 48 -14.05 -14.46 10.17
C VAL A 48 -14.17 -13.55 11.39
N ASN A 49 -14.24 -14.14 12.59
CA ASN A 49 -14.34 -13.36 13.83
C ASN A 49 -13.06 -12.56 14.09
N PHE A 50 -11.88 -13.19 13.98
CA PHE A 50 -10.59 -12.50 14.16
C PHE A 50 -10.44 -11.25 13.27
N PHE A 51 -10.85 -11.33 12.01
CA PHE A 51 -10.69 -10.20 11.06
C PHE A 51 -11.85 -9.20 11.04
N ARG A 52 -12.98 -9.47 11.72
CA ARG A 52 -14.17 -8.61 11.68
C ARG A 52 -14.59 -8.07 13.03
N THR A 53 -14.22 -8.70 14.15
CA THR A 53 -14.60 -8.27 15.48
C THR A 53 -13.44 -7.59 16.21
N THR A 54 -13.78 -6.86 17.27
CA THR A 54 -12.83 -6.21 18.18
C THR A 54 -12.53 -7.05 19.43
N THR A 55 -13.16 -8.23 19.54
CA THR A 55 -12.98 -9.15 20.67
C THR A 55 -11.82 -10.10 20.42
N ASN A 56 -11.23 -10.63 21.49
CA ASN A 56 -10.29 -11.74 21.38
C ASN A 56 -11.02 -12.93 20.74
N ALA A 57 -10.62 -13.25 19.51
CA ALA A 57 -11.11 -14.37 18.75
C ALA A 57 -9.93 -15.30 18.44
N ASP A 58 -10.23 -16.58 18.25
CA ASP A 58 -9.23 -17.56 17.86
C ASP A 58 -8.64 -17.21 16.49
N LEU A 59 -7.32 -17.32 16.41
CA LEU A 59 -6.58 -17.18 15.16
C LEU A 59 -6.20 -18.56 14.66
N HIS A 60 -6.67 -18.89 13.47
CA HIS A 60 -6.39 -20.14 12.78
C HIS A 60 -5.40 -19.92 11.65
N GLY A 61 -4.35 -20.72 11.60
CA GLY A 61 -3.32 -20.61 10.57
C GLY A 61 -2.60 -21.92 10.31
N GLN A 62 -1.67 -21.88 9.38
CA GLN A 62 -0.83 -23.01 9.01
C GLN A 62 0.63 -22.61 9.03
N LYS A 63 1.50 -23.55 9.43
CA LYS A 63 2.94 -23.38 9.36
C LYS A 63 3.37 -23.39 7.88
N ILE A 64 4.16 -22.40 7.49
CA ILE A 64 4.73 -22.29 6.14
C ILE A 64 5.69 -23.47 5.90
N THR A 65 5.59 -24.03 4.70
CA THR A 65 6.43 -25.12 4.18
C THR A 65 7.25 -24.62 2.99
N GLU A 66 8.26 -25.38 2.59
CA GLU A 66 9.17 -25.01 1.49
C GLU A 66 8.45 -24.83 0.15
N ASP A 67 7.41 -25.62 -0.06
CA ASP A 67 6.63 -25.76 -1.28
C ASP A 67 5.41 -24.82 -1.35
N LEU A 68 5.27 -23.87 -0.40
CA LEU A 68 4.18 -22.91 -0.43
C LEU A 68 4.27 -22.03 -1.68
N ALA A 69 3.36 -22.27 -2.62
CA ALA A 69 3.21 -21.52 -3.86
C ALA A 69 1.75 -21.07 -4.04
N PHE A 70 1.53 -20.18 -5.02
CA PHE A 70 0.17 -19.81 -5.40
C PHE A 70 -0.55 -21.02 -6.01
N GLU A 71 -1.75 -21.26 -5.51
CA GLU A 71 -2.65 -22.28 -6.01
C GLU A 71 -4.07 -21.68 -5.99
N PRO A 72 -4.83 -21.73 -7.11
CA PRO A 72 -6.11 -21.04 -7.23
C PRO A 72 -7.19 -21.40 -6.20
N THR A 73 -7.24 -22.65 -5.73
CA THR A 73 -8.23 -23.07 -4.71
C THR A 73 -7.89 -22.56 -3.31
N GLY A 74 -6.62 -22.22 -3.06
CA GLY A 74 -6.16 -21.68 -1.78
C GLY A 74 -6.26 -22.70 -0.64
N GLU A 75 -6.21 -24.00 -0.94
CA GLU A 75 -6.42 -25.07 0.06
C GLU A 75 -5.48 -24.99 1.27
N PHE A 76 -4.24 -24.54 1.07
CA PHE A 76 -3.27 -24.32 2.14
C PHE A 76 -3.77 -23.31 3.20
N PHE A 77 -4.64 -22.38 2.82
CA PHE A 77 -5.15 -21.35 3.72
C PHE A 77 -6.45 -21.74 4.42
N THR A 78 -7.06 -22.87 4.06
CA THR A 78 -8.41 -23.25 4.52
C THR A 78 -8.47 -24.64 5.14
N LYS A 79 -7.59 -25.57 4.74
CA LYS A 79 -7.54 -26.95 5.26
C LYS A 79 -6.49 -27.10 6.36
N ASN A 80 -6.71 -28.05 7.28
CA ASN A 80 -5.75 -28.45 8.32
C ASN A 80 -5.25 -27.29 9.22
N LEU A 81 -6.07 -26.24 9.38
CA LEU A 81 -5.71 -25.08 10.18
C LEU A 81 -5.60 -25.46 11.67
N ARG A 82 -4.61 -24.86 12.33
CA ARG A 82 -4.44 -24.97 13.79
C ARG A 82 -4.71 -23.62 14.44
N THR A 83 -5.27 -23.66 15.64
CA THR A 83 -5.45 -22.47 16.48
C THR A 83 -4.13 -22.07 17.13
N TYR A 84 -3.80 -20.79 17.09
CA TYR A 84 -2.64 -20.22 17.75
C TYR A 84 -3.06 -19.06 18.66
N SER A 85 -2.48 -19.01 19.87
CA SER A 85 -2.58 -17.82 20.71
C SER A 85 -1.70 -16.70 20.12
N PRO A 86 -2.13 -15.43 20.14
CA PRO A 86 -1.31 -14.31 19.68
C PRO A 86 0.09 -14.25 20.31
N GLY A 87 0.23 -14.61 21.59
CA GLY A 87 1.51 -14.64 22.31
C GLY A 87 2.46 -15.77 21.88
N TYR A 88 2.05 -16.64 20.95
CA TYR A 88 2.93 -17.67 20.39
C TYR A 88 3.98 -17.09 19.43
N PHE A 89 3.71 -15.92 18.84
CA PHE A 89 4.56 -15.30 17.81
C PHE A 89 5.47 -14.24 18.40
N ASP A 90 6.57 -13.98 17.70
CA ASP A 90 7.57 -12.96 18.08
C ASP A 90 7.55 -11.75 17.13
N LEU A 91 6.99 -11.91 15.93
CA LEU A 91 6.95 -10.89 14.88
C LEU A 91 5.74 -11.09 13.98
N ILE A 92 5.02 -10.02 13.67
CA ILE A 92 3.84 -10.04 12.80
C ILE A 92 4.12 -9.27 11.51
N LEU A 93 3.90 -9.90 10.36
CA LEU A 93 3.96 -9.27 9.04
C LEU A 93 2.54 -9.07 8.50
N LEU A 94 2.15 -7.82 8.28
CA LEU A 94 0.83 -7.49 7.75
C LEU A 94 0.89 -7.34 6.22
N ARG A 95 0.33 -8.31 5.50
CA ARG A 95 0.26 -8.35 4.03
C ARG A 95 -1.17 -8.33 3.51
N LEU A 96 -2.09 -7.72 4.25
CA LEU A 96 -3.48 -7.56 3.84
C LEU A 96 -3.64 -6.52 2.72
N PRO A 97 -4.37 -6.85 1.64
CA PRO A 97 -4.84 -5.87 0.68
C PRO A 97 -6.04 -5.09 1.22
N ARG A 98 -6.32 -3.93 0.60
CA ARG A 98 -7.56 -3.17 0.82
C ARG A 98 -8.79 -4.00 0.37
N PRO A 99 -9.97 -3.79 0.97
CA PRO A 99 -10.25 -2.89 2.10
C PRO A 99 -9.79 -3.49 3.44
N VAL A 100 -9.33 -2.64 4.37
CA VAL A 100 -9.04 -3.00 5.78
C VAL A 100 -9.55 -1.84 6.63
N SER A 101 -10.28 -2.12 7.72
CA SER A 101 -10.83 -1.08 8.59
C SER A 101 -9.80 -0.60 9.61
N ASP A 102 -9.85 0.69 9.96
CA ASP A 102 -9.03 1.27 11.02
C ASP A 102 -9.28 0.57 12.35
N VAL A 103 -10.53 0.18 12.63
CA VAL A 103 -10.92 -0.56 13.83
C VAL A 103 -10.16 -1.88 13.94
N PHE A 104 -10.07 -2.64 12.84
CA PHE A 104 -9.31 -3.89 12.82
C PHE A 104 -7.80 -3.63 12.99
N LEU A 105 -7.25 -2.63 12.28
CA LEU A 105 -5.85 -2.24 12.41
C LEU A 105 -5.49 -1.86 13.86
N LEU A 106 -6.32 -1.06 14.52
CA LEU A 106 -6.14 -0.70 15.92
C LEU A 106 -6.26 -1.93 16.84
N ASN A 107 -7.19 -2.85 16.57
CA ASN A 107 -7.33 -4.07 17.35
C ASN A 107 -6.07 -4.95 17.30
N LEU A 108 -5.37 -5.01 16.16
CA LEU A 108 -4.11 -5.76 16.06
C LEU A 108 -3.06 -5.31 17.10
N LYS A 109 -3.03 -4.03 17.47
CA LYS A 109 -2.11 -3.54 18.53
C LYS A 109 -2.47 -4.10 19.90
N THR A 110 -3.74 -4.36 20.16
CA THR A 110 -4.22 -4.99 21.40
C THR A 110 -3.98 -6.49 21.35
N THR A 111 -4.33 -7.15 20.24
CA THR A 111 -4.16 -8.59 20.05
C THR A 111 -2.71 -9.04 20.17
N PHE A 112 -1.77 -8.29 19.57
CA PHE A 112 -0.34 -8.57 19.59
C PHE A 112 0.42 -7.56 20.45
N THR A 113 -0.10 -7.28 21.64
CA THR A 113 0.49 -6.30 22.58
C THR A 113 1.97 -6.60 22.83
N GLY A 114 2.82 -5.58 22.65
CA GLY A 114 4.26 -5.68 22.87
C GLY A 114 5.06 -6.35 21.75
N LEU A 115 4.40 -6.87 20.70
CA LEU A 115 5.08 -7.46 19.56
C LEU A 115 5.28 -6.46 18.42
N PRO A 116 6.41 -6.54 17.68
CA PRO A 116 6.58 -5.79 16.45
C PRO A 116 5.58 -6.26 15.38
N ILE A 117 4.90 -5.30 14.75
CA ILE A 117 4.02 -5.52 13.60
C ILE A 117 4.57 -4.70 12.43
N ILE A 118 4.83 -5.32 11.29
CA ILE A 118 5.39 -4.68 10.11
C ILE A 118 4.35 -4.64 8.98
N ASN A 119 3.89 -3.48 8.54
CA ASN A 119 4.09 -2.16 9.15
C ASN A 119 3.20 -1.96 10.40
N ASP A 120 3.52 -0.96 11.22
CA ASP A 120 2.70 -0.64 12.40
C ASP A 120 1.27 -0.23 11.99
N PRO A 121 0.22 -0.86 12.56
CA PRO A 121 -1.15 -0.55 12.20
C PRO A 121 -1.56 0.92 12.38
N ARG A 122 -1.04 1.64 13.39
CA ARG A 122 -1.32 3.07 13.57
C ARG A 122 -0.64 3.89 12.49
N GLY A 123 0.60 3.54 12.17
CA GLY A 123 1.33 4.11 11.04
C GLY A 123 0.59 3.93 9.72
N ILE A 124 0.02 2.75 9.48
CA ILE A 124 -0.75 2.49 8.27
C ILE A 124 -1.95 3.42 8.16
N ILE A 125 -2.72 3.59 9.25
CA ILE A 125 -3.88 4.49 9.29
C ILE A 125 -3.45 5.92 8.95
N THR A 126 -2.36 6.41 9.55
CA THR A 126 -1.86 7.76 9.35
C THR A 126 -1.25 7.97 7.96
N CYS A 127 -0.25 7.17 7.60
CA CYS A 127 0.59 7.39 6.43
C CYS A 127 -0.06 6.98 5.11
N SER A 128 -1.11 6.16 5.14
CA SER A 128 -1.81 5.75 3.92
C SER A 128 -3.00 6.65 3.59
N ASP A 129 -3.42 7.55 4.50
CA ASP A 129 -4.38 8.61 4.19
C ASP A 129 -3.74 9.64 3.25
N LYS A 130 -4.39 9.98 2.14
CA LYS A 130 -3.77 10.90 1.17
C LYS A 130 -3.52 12.29 1.74
N SER A 131 -4.28 12.73 2.74
CA SER A 131 -4.01 14.02 3.41
C SER A 131 -2.65 14.04 4.11
N PHE A 132 -2.04 12.88 4.41
CA PHE A 132 -0.68 12.78 4.93
C PHE A 132 0.37 13.45 4.03
N LEU A 133 0.10 13.52 2.71
CA LEU A 133 0.96 14.22 1.75
C LEU A 133 1.08 15.73 2.01
N LEU A 134 0.13 16.33 2.74
CA LEU A 134 0.17 17.74 3.11
C LEU A 134 1.34 18.09 4.02
N ASN A 135 1.94 17.10 4.70
CA ASN A 135 3.17 17.28 5.48
C ASN A 135 4.41 17.46 4.59
N PHE A 136 4.30 17.20 3.28
CA PHE A 136 5.42 17.20 2.34
C PHE A 136 5.18 18.11 1.12
N PRO A 137 4.81 19.39 1.31
CA PRO A 137 4.43 20.26 0.20
C PRO A 137 5.57 20.48 -0.81
N SER A 138 6.84 20.33 -0.39
CA SER A 138 8.01 20.44 -1.28
C SER A 138 8.23 19.20 -2.16
N LEU A 139 7.60 18.07 -1.86
CA LEU A 139 7.76 16.82 -2.62
C LEU A 139 6.63 16.58 -3.60
N CYS A 140 5.50 17.25 -3.41
CA CYS A 140 4.26 16.95 -4.10
C CYS A 140 3.82 18.11 -5.02
N PRO A 141 2.89 17.86 -5.96
CA PRO A 141 2.20 18.94 -6.66
C PRO A 141 1.41 19.84 -5.70
N PRO A 142 1.05 21.07 -6.12
CA PRO A 142 0.08 21.88 -5.39
C PRO A 142 -1.16 21.06 -5.04
N MET A 143 -1.59 21.11 -3.79
CA MET A 143 -2.73 20.34 -3.30
C MET A 143 -3.42 21.03 -2.12
N ARG A 144 -4.66 20.64 -1.86
CA ARG A 144 -5.48 21.10 -0.74
C ARG A 144 -6.41 19.97 -0.30
N LEU A 145 -6.57 19.80 1.02
CA LEU A 145 -7.68 19.03 1.56
C LEU A 145 -8.96 19.87 1.43
N CYS A 146 -9.95 19.33 0.72
CA CYS A 146 -11.24 19.98 0.52
C CYS A 146 -12.35 19.17 1.21
N LYS A 147 -13.17 19.85 2.00
CA LYS A 147 -14.36 19.32 2.69
C LYS A 147 -15.65 20.04 2.30
N SER A 148 -15.60 20.85 1.25
CA SER A 148 -16.80 21.46 0.66
C SER A 148 -16.65 21.67 -0.84
N ILE A 149 -17.78 21.80 -1.53
CA ILE A 149 -17.84 22.16 -2.96
C ILE A 149 -17.14 23.51 -3.22
N GLN A 150 -17.28 24.47 -2.29
CA GLN A 150 -16.63 25.76 -2.42
C GLN A 150 -15.10 25.62 -2.48
N GLU A 151 -14.50 24.84 -1.58
CA GLU A 151 -13.05 24.64 -1.56
C GLU A 151 -12.55 23.92 -2.82
N ILE A 152 -13.33 22.95 -3.33
CA ILE A 152 -13.05 22.29 -4.61
C ILE A 152 -13.05 23.31 -5.74
N ASN A 153 -14.07 24.17 -5.83
CA ASN A 153 -14.18 25.21 -6.86
C ASN A 153 -13.05 26.24 -6.76
N GLU A 154 -12.70 26.67 -5.55
CA GLU A 154 -11.59 27.59 -5.30
C GLU A 154 -10.25 27.00 -5.80
N PHE A 155 -10.03 25.71 -5.57
CA PHE A 155 -8.82 25.03 -6.01
C PHE A 155 -8.82 24.79 -7.53
N SER A 156 -9.93 24.30 -8.09
CA SER A 156 -10.04 23.99 -9.52
C SER A 156 -10.09 25.23 -10.42
N SER A 157 -10.45 26.40 -9.87
CA SER A 157 -10.32 27.69 -10.56
C SER A 157 -8.88 28.06 -10.88
N LYS A 158 -7.90 27.53 -10.12
CA LYS A 158 -6.47 27.83 -10.27
C LYS A 158 -5.72 26.75 -11.05
N TYR A 159 -6.18 25.51 -10.97
CA TYR A 159 -5.50 24.35 -11.52
C TYR A 159 -6.51 23.40 -12.18
N GLU A 160 -6.11 22.84 -13.32
CA GLU A 160 -6.67 21.54 -13.69
C GLU A 160 -6.41 20.57 -12.53
N THR A 161 -7.44 19.87 -12.06
CA THR A 161 -7.43 19.26 -10.73
C THR A 161 -7.77 17.78 -10.80
N VAL A 162 -7.09 16.99 -9.97
CA VAL A 162 -7.47 15.62 -9.64
C VAL A 162 -8.00 15.62 -8.22
N LEU A 163 -9.24 15.18 -8.02
CA LEU A 163 -9.78 14.88 -6.71
C LEU A 163 -9.50 13.42 -6.39
N LYS A 164 -8.78 13.17 -5.29
CA LYS A 164 -8.49 11.83 -4.80
C LYS A 164 -9.24 11.60 -3.48
N PRO A 165 -10.06 10.55 -3.35
CA PRO A 165 -10.63 10.19 -2.05
C PRO A 165 -9.51 9.82 -1.08
N LEU A 166 -9.63 10.22 0.19
CA LEU A 166 -8.55 10.11 1.17
C LEU A 166 -8.13 8.66 1.44
N ARG A 167 -9.12 7.75 1.47
CA ARG A 167 -8.97 6.35 1.91
C ARG A 167 -9.19 5.30 0.81
N ASP A 168 -9.45 5.71 -0.44
CA ASP A 168 -9.59 4.78 -1.56
C ASP A 168 -8.26 4.43 -2.24
N TYR A 169 -8.22 3.29 -2.93
CA TYR A 169 -7.00 2.73 -3.52
C TYR A 169 -7.23 2.28 -4.95
N GLY A 170 -6.14 2.20 -5.73
CA GLY A 170 -6.18 1.67 -7.10
C GLY A 170 -6.99 2.56 -8.05
N GLY A 171 -6.96 3.88 -7.87
CA GLY A 171 -7.61 4.80 -8.78
C GLY A 171 -9.13 4.90 -8.68
N ARG A 172 -9.77 4.17 -7.75
CA ARG A 172 -11.22 4.26 -7.53
C ARG A 172 -11.62 5.63 -6.98
N GLY A 173 -12.70 6.18 -7.51
CA GLY A 173 -13.24 7.48 -7.08
C GLY A 173 -12.35 8.67 -7.42
N ILE A 174 -11.29 8.48 -8.22
CA ILE A 174 -10.48 9.61 -8.69
C ILE A 174 -11.27 10.36 -9.76
N LEU A 175 -11.45 11.66 -9.54
CA LEU A 175 -12.13 12.56 -10.47
C LEU A 175 -11.12 13.53 -11.05
N ARG A 176 -11.28 13.91 -12.32
CA ARG A 176 -10.53 15.00 -12.95
C ARG A 176 -11.46 16.16 -13.25
N ILE A 177 -11.06 17.37 -12.88
CA ILE A 177 -11.76 18.61 -13.18
C ILE A 177 -10.93 19.40 -14.19
N THR A 178 -11.53 19.70 -15.34
CA THR A 178 -10.94 20.52 -16.39
C THR A 178 -11.97 21.53 -16.87
N GLY A 179 -11.78 22.81 -16.55
CA GLY A 179 -12.81 23.82 -16.78
C GLY A 179 -14.07 23.51 -15.96
N GLU A 180 -15.24 23.51 -16.59
CA GLU A 180 -16.53 23.21 -15.95
C GLU A 180 -16.95 21.74 -16.09
N ILE A 181 -16.01 20.85 -16.44
CA ILE A 181 -16.26 19.42 -16.63
C ILE A 181 -15.55 18.59 -15.56
N ILE A 182 -16.29 17.63 -15.00
CA ILE A 182 -15.77 16.53 -14.20
C ILE A 182 -15.75 15.24 -15.03
N ASN A 183 -14.62 14.55 -15.04
CA ASN A 183 -14.47 13.21 -15.58
C ASN A 183 -14.24 12.21 -14.43
N ASP A 184 -15.04 11.15 -14.37
CA ASP A 184 -14.96 10.11 -13.32
C ASP A 184 -14.11 8.89 -13.73
N GLY A 185 -13.34 9.03 -14.80
CA GLY A 185 -12.61 7.96 -15.46
C GLY A 185 -13.40 7.22 -16.54
N LYS A 186 -14.71 7.46 -16.69
CA LYS A 186 -15.57 6.83 -17.70
C LYS A 186 -16.26 7.84 -18.59
N SER A 187 -16.86 8.85 -17.99
CA SER A 187 -17.72 9.82 -18.67
C SER A 187 -17.45 11.25 -18.20
N ASN A 188 -17.85 12.20 -19.02
CA ASN A 188 -17.80 13.63 -18.69
C ASN A 188 -19.15 14.09 -18.17
N TYR A 189 -19.12 14.90 -17.13
CA TYR A 189 -20.29 15.47 -16.47
C TYR A 189 -20.09 16.97 -16.23
N PRO A 190 -21.16 17.77 -16.26
CA PRO A 190 -21.12 19.12 -15.72
C PRO A 190 -20.64 19.14 -14.26
N GLN A 191 -19.64 19.96 -13.95
CA GLN A 191 -18.99 19.98 -12.63
C GLN A 191 -19.98 20.30 -11.50
N VAL A 192 -20.85 21.29 -11.69
CA VAL A 192 -21.74 21.79 -10.64
C VAL A 192 -22.72 20.71 -10.21
N GLU A 193 -23.35 20.04 -11.17
CA GLU A 193 -24.32 18.97 -10.97
C GLU A 193 -23.66 17.75 -10.32
N TYR A 194 -22.46 17.37 -10.79
CA TYR A 194 -21.74 16.23 -10.23
C TYR A 194 -21.29 16.51 -8.79
N LEU A 195 -20.70 17.67 -8.50
CA LEU A 195 -20.29 18.00 -7.12
C LEU A 195 -21.48 18.07 -6.17
N LYS A 196 -22.65 18.53 -6.64
CA LYS A 196 -23.90 18.50 -5.85
C LYS A 196 -24.36 17.07 -5.57
N SER A 197 -24.25 16.15 -6.54
CA SER A 197 -24.68 14.76 -6.35
C SER A 197 -23.80 13.99 -5.36
N ILE A 198 -22.54 14.40 -5.18
CA ILE A 198 -21.61 13.81 -4.20
C ILE A 198 -21.35 14.70 -2.98
N LYS A 199 -22.18 15.71 -2.73
CA LYS A 199 -21.97 16.71 -1.67
C LYS A 199 -21.75 16.09 -0.29
N GLU A 200 -22.60 15.14 0.09
CA GLU A 200 -22.52 14.47 1.39
C GLU A 200 -21.19 13.72 1.56
N ASN A 201 -20.71 13.06 0.50
CA ASN A 201 -19.40 12.39 0.52
C ASN A 201 -18.26 13.40 0.68
N ILE A 202 -18.34 14.57 0.04
CA ILE A 202 -17.34 15.64 0.18
C ILE A 202 -17.30 16.16 1.62
N GLU A 203 -18.46 16.38 2.24
CA GLU A 203 -18.56 16.95 3.59
C GLU A 203 -18.14 15.96 4.68
N ASN A 204 -18.49 14.67 4.51
CA ASN A 204 -18.20 13.63 5.50
C ASN A 204 -16.78 13.06 5.36
N GLU A 205 -16.35 12.70 4.15
CA GLU A 205 -15.08 12.00 3.91
C GLU A 205 -13.97 12.95 3.42
N GLY A 206 -14.33 13.97 2.64
CA GLY A 206 -13.39 14.90 2.02
C GLY A 206 -12.62 14.32 0.83
N TYR A 207 -11.95 15.22 0.12
CA TYR A 207 -11.07 14.89 -1.01
C TYR A 207 -9.74 15.62 -0.88
N LEU A 208 -8.66 14.95 -1.29
CA LEU A 208 -7.42 15.64 -1.59
C LEU A 208 -7.49 16.16 -3.03
N ALA A 209 -7.68 17.46 -3.20
CA ALA A 209 -7.56 18.13 -4.48
C ALA A 209 -6.07 18.34 -4.78
N MET A 210 -5.60 17.86 -5.92
CA MET A 210 -4.20 17.93 -6.34
C MET A 210 -4.14 18.46 -7.77
N LYS A 211 -3.18 19.33 -8.09
CA LYS A 211 -2.95 19.78 -9.47
C LYS A 211 -2.74 18.55 -10.38
N TYR A 212 -3.45 18.52 -11.51
CA TYR A 212 -3.26 17.52 -12.54
C TYR A 212 -1.90 17.71 -13.23
N MET A 213 -1.12 16.63 -13.33
CA MET A 213 0.16 16.62 -14.02
C MET A 213 -0.06 16.32 -15.50
N LYS A 214 0.26 17.28 -16.39
CA LYS A 214 0.04 17.12 -17.84
C LYS A 214 0.84 15.97 -18.45
N GLN A 215 1.98 15.65 -17.83
CA GLN A 215 2.88 14.56 -18.21
C GLN A 215 2.46 13.19 -17.66
N VAL A 216 1.21 12.99 -17.22
CA VAL A 216 0.74 11.69 -16.70
C VAL A 216 0.90 10.55 -17.72
N ASN A 217 0.89 10.86 -19.01
CA ASN A 217 1.18 9.91 -20.09
C ASN A 217 2.63 9.39 -20.10
N LYS A 218 3.56 10.07 -19.42
CA LYS A 218 4.93 9.58 -19.16
C LYS A 218 4.98 8.49 -18.10
N GLY A 219 3.83 8.16 -17.51
CA GLY A 219 3.66 7.05 -16.60
C GLY A 219 3.91 7.40 -15.14
N ASP A 220 3.21 6.66 -14.31
CA ASP A 220 3.39 6.62 -12.86
C ASP A 220 4.51 5.64 -12.52
N LYS A 221 5.53 6.09 -11.80
CA LYS A 221 6.60 5.21 -11.34
C LYS A 221 6.32 4.75 -9.91
N ARG A 222 6.20 3.44 -9.73
CA ARG A 222 6.13 2.77 -8.43
C ARG A 222 7.54 2.43 -7.97
N LEU A 223 7.96 3.00 -6.84
CA LEU A 223 9.14 2.56 -6.10
C LEU A 223 8.73 1.58 -5.02
N ILE A 224 9.50 0.51 -4.84
CA ILE A 224 9.42 -0.39 -3.68
C ILE A 224 10.54 0.03 -2.74
N VAL A 225 10.17 0.50 -1.55
CA VAL A 225 11.11 1.03 -0.58
C VAL A 225 11.06 0.22 0.70
N VAL A 226 12.23 -0.10 1.24
CA VAL A 226 12.37 -0.77 2.54
C VAL A 226 13.35 0.00 3.41
N GLY A 227 12.81 0.62 4.47
CA GLY A 227 13.56 1.57 5.30
C GLY A 227 13.97 2.80 4.48
N ARG A 228 15.29 2.97 4.25
CA ARG A 228 15.89 4.05 3.44
C ARG A 228 16.19 3.64 2.00
N GLU A 229 16.09 2.35 1.69
CA GLU A 229 16.60 1.83 0.42
C GLU A 229 15.48 1.66 -0.61
N ILE A 230 15.68 2.23 -1.81
CA ILE A 230 14.84 1.92 -2.96
C ILE A 230 15.31 0.59 -3.53
N ILE A 231 14.51 -0.44 -3.29
CA ILE A 231 14.82 -1.82 -3.62
C ILE A 231 14.56 -2.08 -5.11
N ALA A 232 13.48 -1.51 -5.64
CA ALA A 232 13.14 -1.61 -7.05
C ALA A 232 12.25 -0.44 -7.50
N ALA A 233 12.18 -0.23 -8.81
CA ALA A 233 11.28 0.72 -9.42
C ALA A 233 10.66 0.15 -10.69
N SER A 234 9.38 0.44 -10.92
CA SER A 234 8.67 0.09 -12.14
C SER A 234 7.89 1.27 -12.68
N LEU A 235 8.04 1.55 -13.97
CA LEU A 235 7.26 2.56 -14.68
C LEU A 235 5.98 1.92 -15.21
N ARG A 236 4.84 2.52 -14.85
CA ARG A 236 3.49 2.07 -15.18
C ARG A 236 2.86 3.07 -16.14
N LEU A 237 2.61 2.64 -17.38
CA LEU A 237 1.99 3.49 -18.41
C LEU A 237 0.47 3.30 -18.39
N PRO A 238 -0.31 4.39 -18.56
CA PRO A 238 -1.76 4.28 -18.69
C PRO A 238 -2.14 3.55 -20.00
N PRO A 239 -3.31 2.90 -20.04
CA PRO A 239 -3.91 2.44 -21.30
C PRO A 239 -4.08 3.59 -22.30
N GLU A 240 -4.06 3.29 -23.59
CA GLU A 240 -4.31 4.28 -24.62
C GLU A 240 -5.68 4.96 -24.42
N GLY A 241 -5.71 6.30 -24.47
CA GLY A 241 -6.91 7.10 -24.23
C GLY A 241 -7.33 7.27 -22.76
N SER A 242 -6.65 6.61 -21.81
CA SER A 242 -6.89 6.79 -20.37
C SER A 242 -5.93 7.79 -19.75
N TRP A 243 -6.43 8.65 -18.86
CA TRP A 243 -5.61 9.51 -18.01
C TRP A 243 -5.27 8.87 -16.65
N LEU A 244 -5.84 7.68 -16.37
CA LEU A 244 -5.57 6.90 -15.17
C LEU A 244 -4.52 5.82 -15.46
N CYS A 245 -3.40 5.85 -14.72
CA CYS A 245 -2.26 4.93 -14.87
C CYS A 245 -2.44 3.57 -14.17
N ASN A 246 -3.67 3.12 -13.93
CA ASN A 246 -3.88 1.87 -13.20
C ASN A 246 -3.60 0.65 -14.10
N VAL A 247 -2.49 -0.05 -13.84
CA VAL A 247 -2.06 -1.29 -14.52
C VAL A 247 -3.14 -2.37 -14.50
N ALA A 248 -3.97 -2.43 -13.44
CA ALA A 248 -5.08 -3.38 -13.35
C ALA A 248 -6.14 -3.19 -14.46
N LEU A 249 -6.13 -2.08 -15.18
CA LEU A 249 -7.01 -1.78 -16.31
C LEU A 249 -6.32 -1.92 -17.67
N GLY A 250 -5.26 -2.74 -17.77
CA GLY A 250 -4.56 -3.02 -19.02
C GLY A 250 -3.37 -2.11 -19.31
N GLY A 251 -2.85 -1.40 -18.30
CA GLY A 251 -1.59 -0.66 -18.41
C GLY A 251 -0.37 -1.59 -18.46
N THR A 252 0.76 -1.10 -18.97
CA THR A 252 2.02 -1.87 -19.00
C THR A 252 2.92 -1.45 -17.84
N ALA A 253 3.67 -2.41 -17.28
CA ALA A 253 4.67 -2.18 -16.24
C ALA A 253 6.04 -2.62 -16.75
N THR A 254 7.01 -1.71 -16.71
CA THR A 254 8.39 -1.96 -17.15
C THR A 254 9.37 -1.63 -16.03
N VAL A 255 10.55 -2.22 -16.06
CA VAL A 255 11.63 -1.88 -15.12
C VAL A 255 12.01 -0.41 -15.28
N ALA A 256 12.23 0.27 -14.17
CA ALA A 256 12.74 1.63 -14.17
C ALA A 256 13.93 1.76 -13.22
N SER A 257 14.73 2.80 -13.42
CA SER A 257 15.70 3.26 -12.43
C SER A 257 15.11 4.43 -11.64
N PRO A 258 15.40 4.53 -10.32
CA PRO A 258 15.04 5.71 -9.56
C PRO A 258 15.81 6.96 -10.05
N SER A 259 15.17 8.11 -10.05
CA SER A 259 15.81 9.40 -10.33
C SER A 259 16.44 10.01 -9.07
N VAL A 260 17.23 11.08 -9.24
CA VAL A 260 17.86 11.79 -8.12
C VAL A 260 16.80 12.34 -7.17
N GLU A 261 15.70 12.88 -7.70
CA GLU A 261 14.59 13.42 -6.91
C GLU A 261 13.91 12.32 -6.08
N GLU A 262 13.82 11.10 -6.62
CA GLU A 262 13.21 9.95 -5.93
C GLU A 262 14.07 9.49 -4.75
N TYR A 263 15.41 9.46 -4.89
CA TYR A 263 16.29 9.23 -3.75
C TYR A 263 16.16 10.32 -2.69
N GLN A 264 16.12 11.60 -3.10
CA GLN A 264 15.92 12.72 -2.18
C GLN A 264 14.56 12.69 -1.47
N MET A 265 13.50 12.22 -2.15
CA MET A 265 12.19 11.99 -1.53
C MET A 265 12.29 10.96 -0.42
N VAL A 266 12.92 9.81 -0.70
CA VAL A 266 13.05 8.73 0.30
C VAL A 266 13.85 9.21 1.52
N GLU A 267 14.95 9.93 1.33
CA GLU A 267 15.72 10.49 2.45
C GLU A 267 14.90 11.44 3.33
N LYS A 268 14.03 12.27 2.73
CA LYS A 268 13.15 13.18 3.47
C LYS A 268 11.98 12.47 4.16
N LEU A 269 11.39 11.47 3.50
CA LEU A 269 10.22 10.73 3.99
C LEU A 269 10.59 9.74 5.09
N HIS A 270 11.75 9.09 4.95
CA HIS A 270 12.18 8.00 5.81
C HIS A 270 12.08 8.28 7.31
N PRO A 271 12.64 9.36 7.89
CA PRO A 271 12.59 9.56 9.33
C PRO A 271 11.15 9.61 9.87
N ILE A 272 10.25 10.26 9.14
CA ILE A 272 8.84 10.41 9.54
C ILE A 272 8.08 9.09 9.36
N LEU A 273 8.32 8.36 8.26
CA LEU A 273 7.71 7.05 8.02
C LEU A 273 8.18 6.02 9.06
N MET A 274 9.46 6.01 9.40
CA MET A 274 10.00 5.12 10.43
C MET A 274 9.50 5.45 11.83
N GLU A 275 9.35 6.73 12.18
CA GLU A 275 8.72 7.14 13.45
C GLU A 275 7.27 6.61 13.55
N ASN A 276 6.58 6.51 12.41
CA ASN A 276 5.27 5.89 12.30
C ASN A 276 5.31 4.35 12.16
N GLY A 277 6.48 3.70 12.22
CA GLY A 277 6.61 2.25 12.09
C GLY A 277 6.34 1.70 10.67
N ILE A 278 6.56 2.53 9.65
CA ILE A 278 6.44 2.14 8.24
C ILE A 278 7.80 1.74 7.68
N LEU A 279 8.04 0.43 7.62
CA LEU A 279 9.27 -0.15 7.08
C LEU A 279 9.18 -0.42 5.57
N ILE A 280 8.12 -1.09 5.12
CA ILE A 280 7.95 -1.54 3.73
C ILE A 280 6.83 -0.74 3.08
N TYR A 281 7.14 0.06 2.06
CA TYR A 281 6.12 0.91 1.43
C TYR A 281 6.36 1.09 -0.07
N GLY A 282 5.29 1.44 -0.76
CA GLY A 282 5.30 1.80 -2.17
C GLY A 282 5.23 3.32 -2.31
N LEU A 283 6.13 3.90 -3.08
CA LEU A 283 6.10 5.33 -3.41
C LEU A 283 5.69 5.52 -4.86
N ASP A 284 4.62 6.27 -5.10
CA ASP A 284 4.16 6.57 -6.46
C ASP A 284 4.58 7.98 -6.84
N THR A 285 5.27 8.10 -7.97
CA THR A 285 5.75 9.37 -8.48
C THR A 285 5.27 9.63 -9.90
N LEU A 286 4.99 10.90 -10.16
CA LEU A 286 4.62 11.41 -11.48
C LEU A 286 5.68 12.37 -11.97
N GLU A 287 5.74 12.58 -13.28
CA GLU A 287 6.53 13.66 -13.86
C GLU A 287 5.77 14.98 -13.76
N ASN A 288 6.39 16.03 -13.22
CA ASN A 288 5.81 17.36 -13.17
C ASN A 288 6.03 18.13 -14.49
N ASP A 289 5.52 19.37 -14.56
CA ASP A 289 5.61 20.20 -15.77
C ASP A 289 7.06 20.56 -16.18
N HIS A 290 8.05 20.28 -15.32
CA HIS A 290 9.48 20.51 -15.56
C HIS A 290 10.27 19.22 -15.85
N GLY A 291 9.59 18.07 -16.00
CA GLY A 291 10.27 16.80 -16.25
C GLY A 291 10.87 16.13 -15.01
N LEU A 292 10.62 16.67 -13.81
CA LEU A 292 11.14 16.13 -12.55
C LEU A 292 10.10 15.22 -11.89
N ARG A 293 10.56 14.18 -11.19
CA ARG A 293 9.66 13.29 -10.44
C ARG A 293 9.13 14.01 -9.20
N THR A 294 7.84 13.85 -8.92
CA THR A 294 7.13 14.41 -7.77
C THR A 294 6.22 13.35 -7.13
N LEU A 295 6.06 13.41 -5.82
CA LEU A 295 5.29 12.46 -5.03
C LEU A 295 3.77 12.59 -5.30
N SER A 296 3.14 11.46 -5.60
CA SER A 296 1.71 11.34 -5.86
C SER A 296 0.97 10.54 -4.78
N GLU A 297 1.60 9.50 -4.23
CA GLU A 297 0.99 8.61 -3.23
C GLU A 297 2.04 7.83 -2.40
N ILE A 298 1.71 7.53 -1.14
CA ILE A 298 2.45 6.63 -0.26
C ILE A 298 1.53 5.43 0.06
N ASN A 299 2.03 4.21 -0.13
CA ASN A 299 1.30 2.97 0.06
C ASN A 299 1.97 2.13 1.16
N ALA A 300 1.40 2.08 2.37
CA ALA A 300 2.01 1.39 3.52
C ALA A 300 1.37 0.02 3.87
N LEU A 301 0.43 -0.47 3.06
CA LEU A 301 -0.20 -1.80 3.22
C LEU A 301 0.59 -2.87 2.42
N SER A 302 -0.09 -3.92 1.96
CA SER A 302 0.48 -4.93 1.08
C SER A 302 0.79 -4.35 -0.30
N ILE A 303 2.08 -4.15 -0.58
CA ILE A 303 2.57 -3.71 -1.89
C ILE A 303 2.84 -4.91 -2.82
N GLY A 304 2.41 -4.79 -4.08
CA GLY A 304 2.75 -5.74 -5.15
C GLY A 304 4.09 -5.40 -5.83
N GLY A 305 4.46 -6.18 -6.84
CA GLY A 305 5.63 -5.90 -7.69
C GLY A 305 6.96 -6.46 -7.18
N ILE A 306 7.00 -7.04 -5.98
CA ILE A 306 8.24 -7.55 -5.36
C ILE A 306 8.83 -8.73 -6.14
N ILE A 307 7.98 -9.68 -6.54
CA ILE A 307 8.43 -10.88 -7.29
C ILE A 307 8.94 -10.46 -8.67
N GLN A 308 8.17 -9.64 -9.39
CA GLN A 308 8.57 -9.13 -10.70
C GLN A 308 9.86 -8.30 -10.61
N ALA A 309 10.02 -7.47 -9.57
CA ALA A 309 11.23 -6.72 -9.36
C ALA A 309 12.47 -7.63 -9.20
N GLN A 310 12.34 -8.73 -8.47
CA GLN A 310 13.42 -9.71 -8.34
C GLN A 310 13.78 -10.33 -9.69
N GLU A 311 12.78 -10.84 -10.41
CA GLU A 311 12.96 -11.48 -11.72
C GLU A 311 13.57 -10.52 -12.75
N GLN A 312 13.13 -9.27 -12.75
CA GLN A 312 13.58 -8.30 -13.72
C GLN A 312 14.98 -7.74 -13.42
N THR A 313 15.31 -7.55 -12.14
CA THR A 313 16.62 -7.00 -11.74
C THR A 313 17.69 -8.06 -11.53
N GLN A 314 17.30 -9.33 -11.38
CA GLN A 314 18.19 -10.44 -11.00
C GLN A 314 18.93 -10.19 -9.67
N ARG A 315 18.46 -9.24 -8.86
CA ARG A 315 18.97 -8.96 -7.51
C ARG A 315 18.21 -9.80 -6.48
N PRO A 316 18.78 -10.15 -5.32
CA PRO A 316 18.11 -10.92 -4.28
C PRO A 316 17.13 -10.07 -3.47
N ILE A 317 16.16 -9.44 -4.15
CA ILE A 317 15.20 -8.47 -3.59
C ILE A 317 14.46 -9.05 -2.38
N LEU A 318 13.98 -10.28 -2.45
CA LEU A 318 13.27 -10.92 -1.34
C LEU A 318 14.16 -11.15 -0.12
N GLN A 319 15.44 -11.50 -0.32
CA GLN A 319 16.40 -11.63 0.76
C GLN A 319 16.69 -10.27 1.40
N MET A 320 16.91 -9.22 0.60
CA MET A 320 17.12 -7.86 1.10
C MET A 320 15.96 -7.36 1.96
N ILE A 321 14.71 -7.63 1.52
CA ILE A 321 13.51 -7.31 2.31
C ILE A 321 13.49 -8.11 3.62
N THR A 322 13.81 -9.40 3.57
CA THR A 322 13.86 -10.29 4.73
C THR A 322 14.92 -9.84 5.74
N ASP A 323 16.09 -9.41 5.27
CA ASP A 323 17.16 -8.86 6.10
C ASP A 323 16.67 -7.63 6.87
N LYS A 324 16.02 -6.69 6.17
CA LYS A 324 15.45 -5.47 6.78
C LYS A 324 14.32 -5.76 7.75
N ILE A 325 13.50 -6.78 7.48
CA ILE A 325 12.46 -7.23 8.41
C ILE A 325 13.07 -7.66 9.75
N PHE A 326 14.15 -8.46 9.72
CA PHE A 326 14.79 -8.91 10.94
C PHE A 326 15.61 -7.82 11.63
N GLU A 327 16.32 -6.96 10.88
CA GLU A 327 16.98 -5.78 11.44
C GLU A 327 15.99 -4.87 12.19
N TYR A 328 14.81 -4.64 11.60
CA TYR A 328 13.74 -3.89 12.26
C TYR A 328 13.26 -4.60 13.52
N ALA A 329 13.00 -5.92 13.43
CA ALA A 329 12.53 -6.69 14.57
C ALA A 329 13.54 -6.69 15.73
N ASP A 330 14.85 -6.78 15.44
CA ASP A 330 15.93 -6.70 16.43
C ASP A 330 16.00 -5.31 17.09
N ALA A 331 15.70 -4.24 16.35
CA ALA A 331 15.69 -2.87 16.88
C ALA A 331 14.47 -2.56 17.78
N GLN A 332 13.38 -3.32 17.68
CA GLN A 332 12.17 -3.17 18.51
C GLN A 332 12.16 -4.08 19.75
N SER A 333 13.20 -4.89 19.90
CA SER A 333 13.22 -6.12 20.70
C SER A 333 13.90 -6.01 22.06
#